data_AF-A0AAE9DH09-F1
#
_entry.id   AF-A0AAE9DH09-F1
#
_cell.length_a   1.000
_cell.length_b   1.000
_cell.length_c   1.000
_cell.angle_alpha   90.00
_cell.angle_beta   90.00
_cell.angle_gamma   90.00
#
_symmetry.space_group_name_H-M   'P 1'
#
loop_
_entity.id
_entity.type
_entity.pdbx_description
1 polymer ?
#
loop_
_entity_poly.entity_id
_entity_poly.type
_entity_poly.pdbx_seq_one_letter_code
_entity_poly.pdbx_strand_id
1 'polypeptide(L)'
;MIEVHVEKAKNDQNRLGRRSFFNYEPGSDADILMCRWRLRTKGKCPYVFSHLDGSKKLSKQAISTLSTKMLAAIGKPGAAYHCFRRGGANHMRRIGHSMGEIQCRGRWRSAAGLQRYLTDVPTAQGCLQSQAEFDDEDDED
;
A
#
# COMPACT_ATOMS: atom_id res chain seq x y z
N MET A 1 4.38 3.04 -15.35
CA MET A 1 5.21 2.84 -14.14
C MET A 1 5.56 4.21 -13.55
N ILE A 2 5.56 4.34 -12.23
CA ILE A 2 6.00 5.56 -11.53
C ILE A 2 7.18 5.26 -10.62
N GLU A 3 8.16 6.17 -10.61
CA GLU A 3 9.28 6.17 -9.67
C GLU A 3 9.01 7.16 -8.53
N VAL A 4 9.14 6.70 -7.30
CA VAL A 4 9.06 7.54 -6.09
C VAL A 4 10.38 7.48 -5.36
N HIS A 5 11.03 8.64 -5.23
CA HIS A 5 12.23 8.79 -4.42
C HIS A 5 11.87 9.16 -2.98
N VAL A 6 12.30 8.36 -2.02
CA VAL A 6 12.18 8.65 -0.59
C VAL A 6 13.55 9.04 -0.07
N GLU A 7 13.76 10.33 0.17
CA GLU A 7 15.06 10.90 0.59
C GLU A 7 15.56 10.34 1.93
N LYS A 8 14.65 10.09 2.88
CA LYS A 8 15.00 9.59 4.22
C LYS A 8 14.03 8.51 4.64
N ALA A 9 14.56 7.34 4.98
CA ALA A 9 13.82 6.27 5.63
C ALA A 9 14.42 5.96 7.00
N LYS A 10 13.59 5.45 7.93
CA LYS A 10 14.03 5.03 9.28
C LYS A 10 15.26 4.10 9.23
N ASN A 11 15.39 3.35 8.14
CA ASN A 11 16.41 2.33 8.00
C ASN A 11 17.61 2.74 7.15
N ASP A 12 17.64 3.98 6.65
CA ASP A 12 18.66 4.49 5.74
C ASP A 12 19.82 5.13 6.52
N GLN A 13 20.72 4.29 7.03
CA GLN A 13 21.87 4.72 7.85
C GLN A 13 22.80 5.67 7.10
N ASN A 14 22.91 5.54 5.77
CA ASN A 14 23.78 6.35 4.93
C ASN A 14 23.07 7.55 4.30
N ARG A 15 21.78 7.76 4.58
CA ARG A 15 20.94 8.86 4.04
C ARG A 15 21.01 9.02 2.51
N LEU A 16 21.23 7.93 1.78
CA LEU A 16 21.31 7.97 0.31
C LEU A 16 19.93 8.05 -0.35
N GLY A 17 18.87 8.02 0.45
CA GLY A 17 17.51 7.88 -0.03
C GLY A 17 17.32 6.54 -0.72
N ARG A 18 16.08 6.24 -1.12
CA ARG A 18 15.76 5.01 -1.84
C ARG A 18 14.62 5.23 -2.82
N ARG A 19 14.80 4.72 -4.03
CA ARG A 19 13.81 4.69 -5.10
C ARG A 19 12.86 3.52 -4.90
N SER A 20 11.59 3.73 -5.16
CA SER A 20 10.55 2.69 -5.21
C SER A 20 9.81 2.84 -6.52
N PHE A 21 9.50 1.70 -7.13
CA PHE A 21 8.82 1.64 -8.41
C PHE A 21 7.45 1.01 -8.19
N PHE A 22 6.44 1.62 -8.79
CA PHE A 22 5.07 1.12 -8.73
C PHE A 22 4.51 1.02 -10.14
N ASN A 23 3.76 -0.06 -10.37
CA ASN A 23 2.89 -0.10 -11.54
C ASN A 23 1.85 1.00 -11.36
N TYR A 24 1.78 1.83 -12.38
CA TYR A 24 0.92 3.00 -12.46
C TYR A 24 0.62 3.14 -13.94
N GLU A 25 -0.57 2.68 -14.29
CA GLU A 25 -1.08 2.65 -15.64
C GLU A 25 -1.97 3.87 -15.85
N PRO A 26 -1.72 4.69 -16.89
CA PRO A 26 -2.59 5.81 -17.22
C PRO A 26 -4.04 5.33 -17.41
N GLY A 27 -4.99 6.02 -16.82
CA GLY A 27 -6.41 5.66 -16.87
C GLY A 27 -6.87 4.61 -15.84
N SER A 28 -5.97 4.00 -15.07
CA SER A 28 -6.35 3.14 -13.94
C SER A 28 -7.07 3.92 -12.83
N ASP A 29 -7.81 3.23 -11.96
CA ASP A 29 -8.47 3.85 -10.79
C ASP A 29 -7.51 4.69 -9.95
N ALA A 30 -6.29 4.19 -9.73
CA ALA A 30 -5.26 4.91 -8.99
C ALA A 30 -4.86 6.21 -9.69
N ASP A 31 -4.79 6.20 -11.02
CA ASP A 31 -4.47 7.39 -11.81
C ASP A 31 -5.60 8.42 -11.78
N ILE A 32 -6.85 7.97 -11.95
CA ILE A 32 -8.04 8.81 -11.85
C ILE A 32 -8.10 9.48 -10.47
N LEU A 33 -7.88 8.73 -9.38
CA LEU A 33 -7.87 9.27 -8.02
C LEU A 33 -6.76 10.31 -7.82
N MET A 34 -5.55 10.05 -8.32
CA MET A 34 -4.44 11.00 -8.24
C MET A 34 -4.69 12.26 -9.08
N CYS A 35 -5.28 12.14 -10.26
CA CYS A 35 -5.68 13.29 -11.09
C CYS A 35 -6.74 14.15 -10.37
N ARG A 36 -7.79 13.52 -9.83
CA ARG A 36 -8.83 14.21 -9.04
C ARG A 36 -8.23 14.92 -7.83
N TRP A 37 -7.29 14.29 -7.14
CA TRP A 37 -6.59 14.89 -6.00
C TRP A 37 -5.78 16.14 -6.40
N ARG A 38 -5.00 16.07 -7.48
CA ARG A 38 -4.21 17.20 -8.01
C ARG A 38 -5.10 18.37 -8.42
N LEU A 39 -6.21 18.11 -9.11
CA LEU A 39 -7.19 19.14 -9.49
C LEU A 39 -7.82 19.81 -8.27
N ARG A 40 -8.17 19.02 -7.24
CA ARG A 40 -8.77 19.54 -6.00
C ARG A 40 -7.81 20.46 -5.24
N THR A 41 -6.54 20.09 -5.16
CA THR A 41 -5.51 20.84 -4.41
C THR A 41 -4.89 21.98 -5.21
N LYS A 42 -5.10 22.02 -6.54
CA LYS A 42 -4.58 23.02 -7.48
C LYS A 42 -3.06 23.26 -7.35
N GLY A 43 -2.30 22.26 -6.90
CA GLY A 43 -0.86 22.37 -6.71
C GLY A 43 -0.42 23.41 -5.66
N LYS A 44 -1.31 23.85 -4.75
CA LYS A 44 -0.99 24.85 -3.72
C LYS A 44 0.13 24.41 -2.75
N CYS A 45 0.34 23.10 -2.62
CA CYS A 45 1.31 22.51 -1.74
C CYS A 45 2.35 21.73 -2.57
N PRO A 46 3.66 21.85 -2.28
CA PRO A 46 4.69 21.07 -2.96
C PRO A 46 4.67 19.58 -2.58
N TYR A 47 3.92 19.19 -1.54
CA TYR A 47 3.79 17.82 -1.11
C TYR A 47 2.68 17.11 -1.88
N VAL A 48 2.94 15.86 -2.31
CA VAL A 48 1.98 15.02 -3.04
C VAL A 48 0.63 14.92 -2.30
N PHE A 49 0.67 14.78 -0.98
CA PHE A 49 -0.51 14.74 -0.12
C PHE A 49 -0.46 15.87 0.93
N SER A 50 -1.40 16.79 0.82
CA SER A 50 -1.62 17.92 1.72
C SER A 50 -2.95 17.82 2.46
N HIS A 51 -3.21 18.76 3.37
CA HIS A 51 -4.56 19.07 3.79
C HIS A 51 -5.43 19.54 2.60
N LEU A 52 -6.75 19.43 2.74
CA LEU A 52 -7.72 19.75 1.67
C LEU A 52 -7.69 21.22 1.24
N ASP A 53 -7.30 22.12 2.13
CA ASP A 53 -7.09 23.54 1.87
C ASP A 53 -5.81 23.81 1.06
N GLY A 54 -4.93 22.81 0.93
CA GLY A 54 -3.63 22.90 0.27
C GLY A 54 -2.55 23.57 1.14
N SER A 55 -2.79 23.82 2.43
CA SER A 55 -1.90 24.66 3.25
C SER A 55 -0.59 23.98 3.64
N LYS A 56 -0.65 22.70 4.02
CA LYS A 56 0.50 21.96 4.56
C LYS A 56 0.44 20.47 4.26
N LYS A 57 1.59 19.79 4.39
CA LYS A 57 1.67 18.33 4.33
C LYS A 57 0.84 17.67 5.42
N LEU A 58 0.33 16.47 5.14
CA LEU A 58 -0.30 15.64 6.16
C LEU A 58 0.72 15.22 7.23
N SER A 59 0.30 15.26 8.50
CA SER A 59 1.08 14.71 9.59
C SER A 59 1.00 13.18 9.62
N LYS A 60 1.97 12.52 10.26
CA LYS A 60 1.91 11.06 10.48
C LYS A 60 0.63 10.65 11.22
N GLN A 61 0.22 11.46 12.19
CA GLN A 61 -1.01 11.21 12.95
C GLN A 61 -2.25 11.32 12.06
N ALA A 62 -2.32 12.34 11.18
CA ALA A 62 -3.44 12.49 10.25
C ALA A 62 -3.56 11.29 9.31
N ILE A 63 -2.44 10.79 8.77
CA ILE A 63 -2.42 9.59 7.92
C ILE A 63 -2.88 8.36 8.71
N SER A 64 -2.40 8.20 9.95
CA SER A 64 -2.80 7.08 10.81
C SER A 64 -4.30 7.11 11.10
N THR A 65 -4.84 8.26 11.50
CA THR A 65 -6.28 8.43 11.78
C THR A 65 -7.11 8.17 10.53
N LEU A 66 -6.71 8.70 9.37
CA LEU A 66 -7.42 8.46 8.10
C LEU A 66 -7.44 6.97 7.76
N SER A 67 -6.30 6.30 7.85
CA SER A 67 -6.16 4.87 7.56
C SER A 67 -7.06 4.03 8.46
N THR A 68 -7.07 4.30 9.78
CA THR A 68 -7.92 3.57 10.73
C THR A 68 -9.41 3.82 10.48
N LYS A 69 -9.80 5.06 10.15
CA LYS A 69 -11.19 5.37 9.77
C LYS A 69 -11.62 4.60 8.52
N MET A 70 -10.78 4.57 7.48
CA MET A 70 -11.06 3.80 6.26
C MET A 70 -11.18 2.31 6.54
N LEU A 71 -10.25 1.75 7.32
CA LEU A 71 -10.27 0.33 7.69
C LEU A 71 -11.52 -0.02 8.49
N ALA A 72 -11.94 0.83 9.43
CA ALA A 72 -13.18 0.64 10.16
C ALA A 72 -14.41 0.66 9.23
N ALA A 73 -14.45 1.58 8.25
CA ALA A 73 -15.55 1.70 7.30
C ALA A 73 -15.71 0.46 6.41
N ILE A 74 -14.63 -0.29 6.15
CA ILE A 74 -14.67 -1.56 5.41
C ILE A 74 -14.78 -2.78 6.33
N GLY A 75 -15.28 -2.61 7.55
CA GLY A 75 -15.53 -3.71 8.50
C GLY A 75 -14.28 -4.25 9.20
N LYS A 76 -13.17 -3.49 9.24
CA LYS A 76 -11.94 -3.87 9.96
C LYS A 76 -11.64 -2.91 11.13
N PRO A 77 -12.53 -2.81 12.14
CA PRO A 77 -12.30 -1.96 13.30
C PRO A 77 -11.05 -2.41 14.07
N GLY A 78 -10.32 -1.45 14.66
CA GLY A 78 -9.08 -1.71 15.39
C GLY A 78 -7.84 -1.93 14.50
N ALA A 79 -8.00 -2.06 13.18
CA ALA A 79 -6.88 -2.17 12.27
C ALA A 79 -6.13 -0.83 12.09
N ALA A 80 -4.81 -0.93 11.96
CA ALA A 80 -3.91 0.21 11.78
C ALA A 80 -3.34 0.26 10.35
N TYR A 81 -2.76 1.40 9.96
CA TYR A 81 -2.17 1.57 8.62
C TYR A 81 -1.09 0.52 8.26
N HIS A 82 -0.45 -0.12 9.25
CA HIS A 82 0.46 -1.25 9.01
C HIS A 82 -0.22 -2.46 8.35
N CYS A 83 -1.54 -2.61 8.49
CA CYS A 83 -2.32 -3.65 7.83
C CYS A 83 -2.24 -3.57 6.30
N PHE A 84 -2.11 -2.37 5.70
CA PHE A 84 -1.90 -2.25 4.25
C PHE A 84 -0.58 -2.90 3.81
N ARG A 85 0.49 -2.73 4.59
CA ARG A 85 1.79 -3.37 4.31
C ARG A 85 1.70 -4.88 4.47
N ARG A 86 0.94 -5.36 5.46
CA ARG A 86 0.68 -6.79 5.68
C ARG A 86 -0.14 -7.39 4.55
N GLY A 87 -1.26 -6.77 4.18
CA GLY A 87 -2.09 -7.19 3.05
C GLY A 87 -1.29 -7.25 1.75
N GLY A 88 -0.50 -6.22 1.46
CA GLY A 88 0.34 -6.19 0.25
C GLY A 88 1.41 -7.29 0.20
N ALA A 89 2.11 -7.58 1.31
CA ALA A 89 3.06 -8.68 1.36
C ALA A 89 2.39 -10.05 1.13
N ASN A 90 1.24 -10.25 1.77
CA ASN A 90 0.48 -11.49 1.63
C ASN A 90 -0.11 -11.68 0.23
N HIS A 91 -0.65 -10.61 -0.36
CA HIS A 91 -1.14 -10.65 -1.73
C HIS A 91 -0.02 -11.02 -2.71
N MET A 92 1.18 -10.43 -2.57
CA MET A 92 2.33 -10.80 -3.39
C MET A 92 2.75 -12.26 -3.21
N ARG A 93 2.74 -12.75 -1.96
CA ARG A 93 3.04 -14.15 -1.67
C ARG A 93 2.03 -15.08 -2.34
N ARG A 94 0.74 -14.71 -2.29
CA ARG A 94 -0.37 -15.47 -2.89
C ARG A 94 -0.24 -15.57 -4.41
N ILE A 95 0.18 -14.50 -5.09
CA ILE A 95 0.38 -14.51 -6.56
C ILE A 95 1.76 -15.05 -6.99
N GLY A 96 2.52 -15.65 -6.07
CA GLY A 96 3.72 -16.42 -6.40
C GLY A 96 5.06 -15.66 -6.32
N HIS A 97 5.10 -14.42 -5.84
CA HIS A 97 6.39 -13.73 -5.66
C HIS A 97 7.27 -14.41 -4.61
N SER A 98 8.58 -14.38 -4.87
CA SER A 98 9.61 -14.89 -3.98
C SER A 98 9.71 -14.05 -2.70
N MET A 99 10.23 -14.65 -1.63
CA MET A 99 10.52 -13.94 -0.38
C MET A 99 11.47 -12.75 -0.59
N GLY A 100 12.43 -12.89 -1.51
CA GLY A 100 13.38 -11.83 -1.86
C GLY A 100 12.70 -10.62 -2.51
N GLU A 101 11.82 -10.85 -3.49
CA GLU A 101 11.08 -9.77 -4.15
C GLU A 101 10.17 -9.03 -3.16
N ILE A 102 9.45 -9.77 -2.32
CA ILE A 102 8.58 -9.20 -1.27
C ILE A 102 9.43 -8.38 -0.28
N GLN A 103 10.54 -8.94 0.19
CA GLN A 103 11.46 -8.28 1.11
C GLN A 103 12.00 -6.97 0.53
N CYS A 104 12.43 -6.99 -0.74
CA CYS A 104 12.89 -5.82 -1.47
C CYS A 104 11.79 -4.77 -1.61
N ARG A 105 10.58 -5.15 -2.04
CA ARG A 105 9.46 -4.21 -2.24
C ARG A 105 9.06 -3.50 -0.97
N GLY A 106 8.83 -4.23 0.12
CA GLY A 106 8.43 -3.61 1.39
C GLY A 106 9.58 -3.19 2.29
N ARG A 107 10.83 -3.29 1.80
CA ARG A 107 12.06 -2.77 2.42
C ARG A 107 12.28 -3.33 3.84
N TRP A 108 12.07 -4.64 4.00
CA TRP A 108 12.38 -5.32 5.26
C TRP A 108 13.89 -5.57 5.38
N ARG A 109 14.46 -5.24 6.54
CA ARG A 109 15.90 -5.43 6.83
C ARG A 109 16.33 -6.89 6.91
N SER A 110 15.40 -7.78 7.22
CA SER A 110 15.65 -9.19 7.40
C SER A 110 14.44 -10.01 6.99
N ALA A 111 14.69 -11.24 6.55
CA ALA A 111 13.65 -12.23 6.29
C ALA A 111 12.77 -12.45 7.54
N ALA A 112 13.38 -12.51 8.73
CA ALA A 112 12.63 -12.63 9.99
C ALA A 112 11.65 -11.46 10.24
N GLY A 113 12.01 -10.24 9.83
CA GLY A 113 11.11 -9.09 9.93
C GLY A 113 9.93 -9.15 8.96
N LEU A 114 10.14 -9.71 7.76
CA LEU A 114 9.07 -9.98 6.79
C LEU A 114 8.18 -11.13 7.25
N GLN A 115 8.75 -12.21 7.81
CA GLN A 115 8.00 -13.40 8.19
C GLN A 115 6.82 -13.10 9.11
N ARG A 116 6.98 -12.14 10.05
CA ARG A 116 5.91 -11.66 10.95
C ARG A 116 4.71 -11.04 10.24
N TYR A 117 4.86 -10.63 8.98
CA TYR A 117 3.78 -10.10 8.16
C TYR A 117 3.08 -11.22 7.37
N LEU A 118 3.71 -12.37 7.18
CA LEU A 118 3.20 -13.48 6.36
C LEU A 118 2.53 -14.60 7.17
N THR A 119 2.51 -14.50 8.50
CA THR A 119 1.97 -15.54 9.39
C THR A 119 0.43 -15.57 9.43
N ASP A 120 -0.22 -14.42 9.25
CA ASP A 120 -1.67 -14.27 9.44
C ASP A 120 -2.43 -14.36 8.11
N VAL A 121 -2.18 -15.40 7.31
CA VAL A 121 -3.00 -15.71 6.12
C VAL A 121 -3.64 -17.07 6.22
N PRO A 122 -4.89 -17.23 5.76
CA PRO A 122 -5.61 -18.50 5.83
C PRO A 122 -4.80 -19.67 5.27
N THR A 123 -4.10 -19.46 4.15
CA THR A 123 -3.26 -20.50 3.53
C THR A 123 -2.07 -20.92 4.39
N ALA A 124 -1.46 -20.00 5.15
CA ALA A 124 -0.40 -20.32 6.10
C ALA A 124 -0.92 -21.08 7.34
N GLN A 125 -2.24 -21.05 7.57
CA GLN A 125 -2.93 -21.78 8.63
C GLN A 125 -3.63 -23.05 8.11
N GLY A 126 -3.37 -23.44 6.85
CA GLY A 126 -3.95 -24.65 6.25
C GLY A 126 -5.38 -24.50 5.74
N CYS A 127 -5.94 -23.29 5.73
CA CYS A 127 -7.23 -23.03 5.10
C CYS A 127 -7.05 -23.01 3.58
N LEU A 128 -7.66 -23.99 2.91
CA LEU A 128 -7.78 -24.00 1.45
C LEU A 128 -8.77 -22.92 1.04
N GLN A 129 -8.33 -22.00 0.19
CA GLN A 129 -9.23 -21.00 -0.39
C GLN A 129 -10.00 -21.69 -1.51
N SER A 130 -11.30 -21.93 -1.31
CA SER A 130 -12.17 -22.47 -2.36
C SER A 130 -12.10 -21.56 -3.58
N GLN A 131 -11.87 -22.13 -4.77
CA GLN A 131 -11.77 -21.39 -6.05
C GLN A 131 -13.05 -20.62 -6.45
N ALA A 132 -14.09 -20.61 -5.61
CA ALA A 132 -15.44 -20.14 -5.93
C ALA A 132 -15.64 -18.61 -5.94
N GLU A 133 -14.60 -17.79 -5.75
CA GLU A 133 -14.72 -16.31 -5.81
C GLU A 133 -14.17 -15.71 -7.12
N PHE A 134 -13.92 -16.53 -8.15
CA PHE A 134 -13.40 -16.07 -9.44
C PHE A 134 -14.38 -16.19 -10.62
N ASP A 135 -15.59 -16.72 -10.41
CA ASP A 135 -16.55 -17.06 -11.48
C ASP A 135 -17.82 -16.17 -11.51
N ASP A 136 -17.81 -14.99 -10.88
CA ASP A 136 -18.92 -14.03 -10.98
C ASP A 136 -18.43 -12.68 -11.54
N GLU A 137 -17.99 -12.66 -12.81
CA GLU A 137 -18.00 -11.49 -13.70
C GLU A 137 -17.58 -11.91 -15.13
N ASP A 138 -18.32 -12.85 -15.73
CA ASP A 138 -18.41 -13.01 -17.19
C ASP A 138 -19.91 -13.00 -17.55
N ASP A 139 -20.57 -11.86 -17.34
CA ASP A 139 -21.80 -11.52 -18.06
C ASP A 139 -21.37 -10.92 -19.42
N GLU A 140 -21.29 -11.74 -20.46
CA GLU A 140 -21.38 -11.29 -21.85
C GLU A 140 -22.48 -12.06 -22.59
N ASP A 141 -23.48 -11.26 -23.01
CA ASP A 141 -24.44 -11.34 -24.13
C ASP A 141 -25.56 -12.39 -24.20
#